data_AF-A0A127P994-F1
#
_entry.id   AF-A0A127P994-F1
#
_cell.length_a   1.000
_cell.length_b   1.000
_cell.length_c   1.000
_cell.angle_alpha   90.00
_cell.angle_beta   90.00
_cell.angle_gamma   90.00
#
_symmetry.space_group_name_H-M   'P 1'
#
loop_
_entity.id
_entity.type
_entity.pdbx_description
1 polymer ?
#
loop_
_entity_poly.entity_id
_entity_poly.type
_entity_poly.pdbx_seq_one_letter_code
_entity_poly.pdbx_strand_id
1 'polypeptide(L)'
;MVYVQTDIEVAIPSASVLRQTTNREGLRSLLGSWVGLSDYLHEPPSGQTRVPLAATVSHALIFCLQSQNEIAQRRHLFHGSSDRFIAQAIKDTLPYFLGAVSDDYVAQQQELKRVRTEIRQIDRRLAEAAAIHGEGVGRADTLLAEAKAAGLTALDDSAAWQEKINVLRAIQSTPIPSAMVGVGEDAEFRRLSTVRSELVEEQRMLQSTLERARSFEGSSKGYSAEAREHTARLNAVTVFEHEAPGHSCPLCLQGLPEASQVPSIGDLRAAQNYIGERSGAMDSATPRITTAIQDVETKLADVRRRIDENRVLLTAVKRANQRLQLATDIEARGAMVLGRISLYVENIPQMPDISEQQMRLNELRAQETRLDEAVSTDVIQAKMESCLSNVNRYLSDYAKQIDLEYSDSPLRLDPRGLTIVADTPERPVPMREIGSGENHVGYHIVAHLALHTWFANRDRPVPAFLLLDQLSQAHFSPDAVLGDGVTQEKIDADRKAVKRLFGLIFDIVDSLEGKFQVIITDHPDFSDDPRFQNAMRERWRDGLKLVPEDWPRES
;
A
#
# COMPACT_ATOMS: atom_id res chain seq x y z
N MET A 1 -5.77 -22.03 -17.33
CA MET A 1 -7.15 -21.87 -17.81
C MET A 1 -8.10 -22.05 -16.64
N VAL A 2 -9.07 -21.16 -16.41
CA VAL A 2 -10.03 -21.27 -15.29
C VAL A 2 -11.46 -21.27 -15.84
N TYR A 3 -12.22 -22.31 -15.51
CA TYR A 3 -13.67 -22.40 -15.76
C TYR A 3 -14.41 -22.18 -14.45
N VAL A 4 -15.40 -21.29 -14.47
CA VAL A 4 -16.33 -21.02 -13.39
C VAL A 4 -17.73 -21.01 -13.97
N GLN A 5 -18.63 -21.75 -13.33
CA GLN A 5 -20.06 -21.77 -13.60
C GLN A 5 -20.79 -21.56 -12.27
N THR A 6 -21.83 -20.73 -12.30
CA THR A 6 -22.62 -20.35 -11.12
C THR A 6 -24.07 -20.59 -11.42
N ASP A 7 -24.73 -21.38 -10.59
CA ASP A 7 -26.17 -21.65 -10.66
C ASP A 7 -26.66 -22.10 -9.26
N ILE A 8 -27.97 -22.22 -9.08
CA ILE A 8 -28.56 -22.80 -7.86
C ILE A 8 -28.21 -24.29 -7.75
N GLU A 9 -28.15 -24.99 -8.88
CA GLU A 9 -27.70 -26.37 -8.98
C GLU A 9 -26.73 -26.49 -10.15
N VAL A 10 -25.50 -26.94 -9.88
CA VAL A 10 -24.45 -27.05 -10.90
C VAL A 10 -24.14 -28.52 -11.13
N ALA A 11 -24.50 -29.04 -12.31
CA ALA A 11 -24.06 -30.35 -12.76
C ALA A 11 -22.56 -30.34 -13.11
N ILE A 12 -21.89 -31.47 -12.89
CA ILE A 12 -20.48 -31.63 -13.29
C ILE A 12 -20.39 -31.52 -14.83
N PRO A 13 -19.69 -30.51 -15.39
CA PRO A 13 -19.64 -30.30 -16.83
C PRO A 13 -18.80 -31.40 -17.52
N SER A 14 -19.18 -31.77 -18.74
CA SER A 14 -18.32 -32.59 -19.61
C SER A 14 -17.13 -31.77 -20.13
N ALA A 15 -16.04 -32.45 -20.48
CA ALA A 15 -14.83 -31.79 -20.98
C ALA A 15 -15.06 -30.94 -22.23
N SER A 16 -16.03 -31.30 -23.07
CA SER A 16 -16.38 -30.56 -24.28
C SER A 16 -16.92 -29.14 -24.02
N VAL A 17 -17.44 -28.89 -22.81
CA VAL A 17 -18.03 -27.61 -22.40
C VAL A 17 -17.02 -26.73 -21.66
N LEU A 18 -15.94 -27.33 -21.14
CA LEU A 18 -14.90 -26.61 -20.42
C LEU A 18 -14.20 -25.61 -21.32
N ARG A 19 -14.40 -24.33 -21.03
CA ARG A 19 -13.76 -23.19 -21.69
C ARG A 19 -13.18 -22.23 -20.66
N GLN A 20 -12.29 -21.34 -21.05
CA GLN A 20 -11.87 -20.32 -20.11
C GLN A 20 -13.03 -19.32 -19.92
N THR A 21 -13.57 -19.20 -18.72
CA THR A 21 -14.58 -18.17 -18.41
C THR A 21 -13.98 -17.03 -17.60
N THR A 22 -12.85 -17.25 -16.93
CA THR A 22 -12.14 -16.23 -16.16
C THR A 22 -10.64 -16.50 -16.10
N ASN A 23 -9.88 -15.60 -15.49
CA ASN A 23 -8.47 -15.81 -15.14
C ASN A 23 -8.31 -15.94 -13.61
N ARG A 24 -7.08 -16.11 -13.13
CA ARG A 24 -6.82 -16.31 -11.69
C ARG A 24 -7.21 -15.08 -10.85
N GLU A 25 -7.02 -13.87 -11.38
CA GLU A 25 -7.37 -12.63 -10.67
C GLU A 25 -8.88 -12.45 -10.59
N GLY A 26 -9.58 -12.66 -11.70
CA GLY A 26 -11.04 -12.65 -11.74
C GLY A 26 -11.67 -13.71 -10.84
N LEU A 27 -11.09 -14.92 -10.77
CA LEU A 27 -11.51 -15.93 -9.80
C LEU A 27 -11.32 -15.46 -8.35
N ARG A 28 -10.17 -14.86 -8.02
CA ARG A 28 -9.89 -14.34 -6.68
C ARG A 28 -10.88 -13.25 -6.27
N SER A 29 -11.18 -12.31 -7.16
CA SER A 29 -12.17 -11.25 -6.90
C SER A 29 -13.58 -11.82 -6.74
N LEU A 30 -13.97 -12.77 -7.59
CA LEU A 30 -15.28 -13.41 -7.53
C LEU A 30 -15.46 -14.22 -6.24
N LEU A 31 -14.51 -15.08 -5.88
CA LEU A 31 -14.57 -15.81 -4.61
C LEU A 31 -14.50 -14.87 -3.40
N GLY A 32 -13.70 -13.80 -3.48
CA GLY A 32 -13.66 -12.79 -2.42
C GLY A 32 -15.00 -12.10 -2.21
N SER A 33 -15.71 -11.79 -3.30
CA SER A 33 -17.05 -11.20 -3.22
C SER A 33 -18.07 -12.15 -2.57
N TRP A 34 -18.02 -13.45 -2.87
CA TRP A 34 -18.93 -14.44 -2.29
C TRP A 34 -18.73 -14.66 -0.79
N VAL A 35 -17.48 -14.54 -0.35
CA VAL A 35 -17.09 -14.68 1.05
C VAL A 35 -17.34 -13.36 1.83
N GLY A 36 -17.59 -12.24 1.14
CA GLY A 36 -17.77 -10.94 1.78
C GLY A 36 -16.46 -10.30 2.24
N LEU A 37 -15.36 -10.54 1.53
CA LEU A 37 -14.09 -9.85 1.79
C LEU A 37 -14.21 -8.36 1.48
N SER A 38 -13.80 -7.55 2.44
CA SER A 38 -13.62 -6.10 2.31
C SER A 38 -12.18 -5.75 1.91
N ASP A 39 -11.94 -4.49 1.54
CA ASP A 39 -10.63 -3.95 1.15
C ASP A 39 -9.70 -3.75 2.37
N TYR A 40 -9.54 -4.79 3.19
CA TYR A 40 -8.65 -4.78 4.33
C TYR A 40 -7.18 -4.75 3.88
N LEU A 41 -6.44 -3.76 4.39
CA LEU A 41 -5.01 -3.60 4.17
C LEU A 41 -4.27 -3.58 5.52
N HIS A 42 -3.47 -4.61 5.76
CA HIS A 42 -2.54 -4.63 6.88
C HIS A 42 -1.34 -3.72 6.59
N GLU A 43 -1.10 -2.73 7.45
CA GLU A 43 0.08 -1.87 7.39
C GLU A 43 1.12 -2.32 8.43
N PRO A 44 2.32 -2.77 8.01
CA PRO A 44 3.37 -3.13 8.95
C PRO A 44 3.76 -1.96 9.86
N PRO A 45 4.13 -2.22 11.13
CA PRO A 45 4.57 -1.18 12.04
C PRO A 45 5.72 -0.32 11.50
N SER A 46 5.73 0.95 11.89
CA SER A 46 6.79 1.91 11.54
C SER A 46 8.19 1.35 11.79
N GLY A 47 9.08 1.48 10.80
CA GLY A 47 10.45 0.98 10.85
C GLY A 47 10.65 -0.42 10.25
N GLN A 48 9.59 -1.10 9.81
CA GLN A 48 9.69 -2.33 9.03
C GLN A 48 9.71 -2.03 7.52
N THR A 49 10.48 -2.81 6.76
CA THR A 49 10.59 -2.70 5.29
C THR A 49 9.54 -3.50 4.52
N ARG A 50 8.65 -4.20 5.24
CA ARG A 50 7.60 -5.03 4.64
C ARG A 50 6.56 -4.14 3.95
N VAL A 51 6.07 -4.60 2.81
CA VAL A 51 4.97 -3.92 2.11
C VAL A 51 3.64 -4.16 2.81
N PRO A 52 2.68 -3.23 2.70
CA PRO A 52 1.31 -3.48 3.12
C PRO A 52 0.72 -4.74 2.46
N LEU A 53 -0.09 -5.50 3.21
CA LEU A 53 -0.67 -6.77 2.78
C LEU A 53 -2.19 -6.69 2.76
N ALA A 54 -2.79 -6.84 1.59
CA ALA A 54 -4.25 -6.93 1.47
C ALA A 54 -4.75 -8.34 1.84
N ALA A 55 -5.84 -8.45 2.60
CA ALA A 55 -6.50 -9.74 2.79
C ALA A 55 -7.11 -10.21 1.46
N THR A 56 -7.01 -11.51 1.19
CA THR A 56 -7.54 -12.11 -0.03
C THR A 56 -8.16 -13.46 0.30
N VAL A 57 -8.95 -14.00 -0.62
CA VAL A 57 -9.52 -15.35 -0.45
C VAL A 57 -8.44 -16.41 -0.27
N SER A 58 -7.26 -16.21 -0.85
CA SER A 58 -6.14 -17.13 -0.66
C SER A 58 -5.68 -17.21 0.80
N HIS A 59 -5.76 -16.11 1.56
CA HIS A 59 -5.47 -16.12 3.00
C HIS A 59 -6.59 -16.81 3.79
N ALA A 60 -7.85 -16.65 3.38
CA ALA A 60 -8.98 -17.30 4.03
C ALA A 60 -8.98 -18.83 3.83
N LEU A 61 -8.58 -19.30 2.64
CA LEU A 61 -8.50 -20.72 2.31
C LEU A 61 -7.51 -21.51 3.18
N ILE A 62 -6.55 -20.83 3.82
CA ILE A 62 -5.60 -21.45 4.75
C ILE A 62 -6.32 -22.09 5.95
N PHE A 63 -7.48 -21.55 6.33
CA PHE A 63 -8.33 -22.10 7.39
C PHE A 63 -9.30 -23.18 6.89
N CYS A 64 -9.37 -23.42 5.58
CA CYS A 64 -10.38 -24.29 4.97
C CYS A 64 -9.80 -25.62 4.48
N LEU A 65 -8.48 -25.74 4.37
CA LEU A 65 -7.83 -26.88 3.74
C LEU A 65 -6.91 -27.58 4.74
N GLN A 66 -7.05 -28.90 4.85
CA GLN A 66 -6.15 -29.78 5.59
C GLN A 66 -5.83 -30.99 4.72
N SER A 67 -4.64 -30.99 4.12
CA SER A 67 -4.18 -32.15 3.34
C SER A 67 -3.79 -33.31 4.25
N GLN A 68 -3.73 -34.52 3.67
CA GLN A 68 -3.24 -35.71 4.34
C GLN A 68 -1.89 -35.49 5.05
N ASN A 69 -0.97 -34.79 4.39
CA ASN A 69 0.38 -34.55 4.93
C ASN A 69 0.42 -33.50 6.04
N GLU A 70 -0.64 -32.71 6.22
CA GLU A 70 -0.71 -31.61 7.18
C GLU A 70 -1.49 -32.00 8.44
N ILE A 71 -2.58 -32.76 8.31
CA ILE A 71 -3.51 -33.04 9.41
C ILE A 71 -2.86 -33.79 10.58
N ALA A 72 -1.74 -34.49 10.36
CA ALA A 72 -0.98 -35.19 11.40
C ALA A 72 0.32 -34.49 11.82
N GLN A 73 0.56 -33.24 11.36
CA GLN A 73 1.83 -32.54 11.62
C GLN A 73 1.91 -31.94 13.01
N ARG A 74 2.93 -32.36 13.76
CA ARG A 74 3.14 -31.84 15.13
C ARG A 74 3.54 -30.36 15.24
N ARG A 75 4.09 -29.75 14.17
CA ARG A 75 4.73 -28.42 14.25
C ARG A 75 3.88 -27.26 13.75
N HIS A 76 2.93 -27.54 12.87
CA HIS A 76 2.25 -26.51 12.07
C HIS A 76 0.79 -26.90 11.95
N LEU A 77 -0.11 -25.97 12.28
CA LEU A 77 -1.55 -26.22 12.27
C LEU A 77 -2.19 -25.92 10.90
N PHE A 78 -1.76 -24.83 10.27
CA PHE A 78 -2.45 -24.26 9.12
C PHE A 78 -1.80 -24.65 7.79
N HIS A 79 -2.61 -24.68 6.74
CA HIS A 79 -2.16 -25.03 5.39
C HIS A 79 -0.99 -24.15 4.93
N GLY A 80 0.10 -24.78 4.50
CA GLY A 80 1.30 -24.08 4.01
C GLY A 80 2.06 -23.26 5.06
N SER A 81 1.72 -23.32 6.36
CA SER A 81 2.36 -22.48 7.38
C SER A 81 3.80 -22.87 7.73
N SER A 82 4.36 -23.89 7.07
CA SER A 82 5.79 -24.20 7.08
C SER A 82 6.59 -23.15 6.29
N ASP A 83 5.97 -22.49 5.31
CA ASP A 83 6.56 -21.37 4.60
C ASP A 83 6.51 -20.09 5.46
N ARG A 84 7.65 -19.40 5.55
CA ARG A 84 7.78 -18.20 6.40
C ARG A 84 6.90 -17.04 5.92
N PHE A 85 6.74 -16.86 4.60
CA PHE A 85 5.90 -15.82 4.03
C PHE A 85 4.43 -16.11 4.27
N ILE A 86 3.99 -17.36 4.10
CA ILE A 86 2.62 -17.78 4.40
C ILE A 86 2.34 -17.63 5.90
N ALA A 87 3.23 -18.11 6.77
CA ALA A 87 3.10 -17.93 8.22
C ALA A 87 2.99 -16.46 8.62
N GLN A 88 3.76 -15.57 8.00
CA GLN A 88 3.66 -14.15 8.26
C GLN A 88 2.34 -13.55 7.74
N ALA A 89 1.89 -13.96 6.55
CA ALA A 89 0.61 -13.53 6.01
C ALA A 89 -0.57 -13.96 6.89
N ILE A 90 -0.54 -15.17 7.47
CA ILE A 90 -1.53 -15.61 8.46
C ILE A 90 -1.50 -14.67 9.67
N LYS A 91 -0.33 -14.37 10.22
CA LYS A 91 -0.21 -13.46 11.39
C LYS A 91 -0.77 -12.07 11.10
N ASP A 92 -0.51 -11.54 9.92
CA ASP A 92 -0.91 -10.20 9.51
C ASP A 92 -2.42 -10.13 9.21
N THR A 93 -3.05 -11.23 8.77
CA THR A 93 -4.47 -11.27 8.37
C THR A 93 -5.42 -11.93 9.38
N LEU A 94 -4.91 -12.71 10.33
CA LEU A 94 -5.71 -13.38 11.37
C LEU A 94 -6.56 -12.40 12.20
N PRO A 95 -6.09 -11.21 12.62
CA PRO A 95 -6.92 -10.24 13.33
C PRO A 95 -8.16 -9.81 12.52
N TYR A 96 -8.03 -9.69 11.20
CA TYR A 96 -9.15 -9.37 10.32
C TYR A 96 -10.14 -10.53 10.25
N PHE A 97 -9.68 -11.77 10.01
CA PHE A 97 -10.58 -12.93 9.93
C PHE A 97 -11.29 -13.21 11.25
N LEU A 98 -10.62 -13.03 12.39
CA LEU A 98 -11.25 -13.17 13.71
C LEU A 98 -12.22 -12.02 14.05
N GLY A 99 -12.13 -10.87 13.38
CA GLY A 99 -12.95 -9.70 13.65
C GLY A 99 -12.40 -8.75 14.71
N ALA A 100 -11.12 -8.90 15.07
CA ALA A 100 -10.42 -7.94 15.92
C ALA A 100 -10.21 -6.60 15.20
N VAL A 101 -10.09 -6.65 13.87
CA VAL A 101 -10.06 -5.49 12.98
C VAL A 101 -11.31 -5.49 12.11
N SER A 102 -12.13 -4.45 12.22
CA SER A 102 -13.38 -4.28 11.47
C SER A 102 -13.19 -3.36 10.25
N ASP A 103 -14.19 -3.30 9.37
CA ASP A 103 -14.20 -2.34 8.26
C ASP A 103 -14.16 -0.89 8.77
N ASP A 104 -14.83 -0.62 9.90
CA ASP A 104 -14.78 0.67 10.60
C ASP A 104 -13.34 1.07 10.98
N TYR A 105 -12.48 0.11 11.33
CA TYR A 105 -11.10 0.40 11.67
C TYR A 105 -10.34 0.94 10.45
N VAL A 106 -10.50 0.30 9.29
CA VAL A 106 -9.83 0.74 8.05
C VAL A 106 -10.32 2.13 7.66
N ALA A 107 -11.63 2.37 7.76
CA ALA A 107 -12.22 3.68 7.52
C ALA A 107 -11.68 4.75 8.50
N GLN A 108 -11.59 4.42 9.79
CA GLN A 108 -11.03 5.30 10.82
C GLN A 108 -9.55 5.60 10.59
N GLN A 109 -8.76 4.63 10.11
CA GLN A 109 -7.34 4.82 9.80
C GLN A 109 -7.14 5.73 8.59
N GLN A 110 -7.96 5.58 7.54
CA GLN A 110 -7.96 6.48 6.39
C GLN A 110 -8.38 7.90 6.79
N GLU A 111 -9.41 8.02 7.62
CA GLU A 111 -9.86 9.30 8.15
C GLU A 111 -8.78 9.97 9.03
N LEU A 112 -8.07 9.20 9.85
CA LEU A 112 -6.94 9.71 10.64
C LEU A 112 -5.83 10.28 9.75
N LYS A 113 -5.51 9.60 8.63
CA LYS A 113 -4.53 10.11 7.64
C LYS A 113 -5.02 11.42 6.99
N ARG A 114 -6.32 11.52 6.67
CA ARG A 114 -6.93 12.73 6.12
C ARG A 114 -6.86 13.88 7.11
N VAL A 115 -7.29 13.66 8.35
CA VAL A 115 -7.27 14.66 9.45
C VAL A 115 -5.85 15.15 9.72
N ARG A 116 -4.86 14.25 9.83
CA ARG A 116 -3.44 14.63 10.00
C ARG A 116 -2.91 15.48 8.86
N THR A 117 -3.35 15.22 7.64
CA THR A 117 -2.95 16.02 6.47
C THR A 117 -3.58 17.41 6.53
N GLU A 118 -4.86 17.53 6.92
CA GLU A 118 -5.55 18.80 7.10
C GLU A 118 -4.92 19.64 8.22
N ILE A 119 -4.57 19.01 9.36
CA ILE A 119 -3.83 19.64 10.47
C ILE A 119 -2.52 20.25 9.97
N ARG A 120 -1.69 19.47 9.25
CA ARG A 120 -0.40 19.96 8.70
C ARG A 120 -0.58 21.14 7.75
N GLN A 121 -1.65 21.16 6.95
CA GLN A 121 -1.95 22.27 6.05
C GLN A 121 -2.34 23.54 6.81
N ILE A 122 -3.18 23.41 7.84
CA ILE A 122 -3.60 24.56 8.67
C ILE A 122 -2.42 25.08 9.50
N ASP A 123 -1.64 24.20 10.14
CA ASP A 123 -0.44 24.59 10.89
C ASP A 123 0.55 25.35 9.99
N ARG A 124 0.74 24.92 8.74
CA ARG A 124 1.58 25.63 7.77
C ARG A 124 1.03 27.03 7.44
N ARG A 125 -0.27 27.16 7.19
CA ARG A 125 -0.91 28.47 6.92
C ARG A 125 -0.80 29.41 8.11
N LEU A 126 -1.00 28.90 9.33
CA LEU A 126 -0.86 29.68 10.56
C LEU A 126 0.59 30.10 10.79
N ALA A 127 1.57 29.24 10.51
CA ALA A 127 2.98 29.59 10.58
C ALA A 127 3.38 30.66 9.55
N GLU A 128 2.86 30.58 8.32
CA GLU A 128 3.04 31.60 7.28
C GLU A 128 2.41 32.94 7.70
N ALA A 129 1.20 32.93 8.26
CA ALA A 129 0.54 34.11 8.81
C ALA A 129 1.34 34.73 9.98
N ALA A 130 1.79 33.91 10.93
CA ALA A 130 2.59 34.34 12.07
C ALA A 130 3.94 34.94 11.64
N ALA A 131 4.58 34.39 10.60
CA ALA A 131 5.83 34.93 10.05
C ALA A 131 5.64 36.32 9.40
N ILE A 132 4.46 36.61 8.84
CA ILE A 132 4.10 37.95 8.35
C ILE A 132 3.89 38.93 9.51
N HIS A 133 3.42 38.43 10.66
CA HIS A 133 3.13 39.21 11.86
C HIS A 133 4.32 39.44 12.82
N GLY A 134 5.47 38.80 12.61
CA GLY A 134 6.55 38.64 13.60
C GLY A 134 6.85 39.86 14.49
N GLU A 135 7.17 39.58 15.77
CA GLU A 135 7.34 40.49 16.93
C GLU A 135 8.47 41.55 16.84
N GLY A 136 8.83 42.01 15.64
CA GLY A 136 9.82 43.06 15.40
C GLY A 136 9.28 44.21 14.54
N VAL A 137 10.17 45.08 14.05
CA VAL A 137 9.82 46.13 13.08
C VAL A 137 9.39 45.44 11.77
N GLY A 138 8.09 45.36 11.55
CA GLY A 138 7.51 44.68 10.40
C GLY A 138 7.76 45.45 9.10
N ARG A 139 7.56 44.76 7.96
CA ARG A 139 7.61 45.39 6.64
C ARG A 139 6.57 46.52 6.52
N ALA A 140 5.43 46.40 7.21
CA ALA A 140 4.43 47.45 7.37
C ALA A 140 4.98 48.70 8.09
N ASP A 141 5.75 48.53 9.16
CA ASP A 141 6.34 49.65 9.92
C ASP A 141 7.39 50.39 9.10
N THR A 142 8.21 49.65 8.35
CA THR A 142 9.20 50.24 7.44
C THR A 142 8.52 51.07 6.34
N LEU A 143 7.43 50.55 5.76
CA LEU A 143 6.67 51.26 4.74
C LEU A 143 5.91 52.46 5.31
N LEU A 144 5.43 52.38 6.56
CA LEU A 144 4.80 53.49 7.25
C LEU A 144 5.81 54.62 7.53
N ALA A 145 7.02 54.28 7.98
CA ALA A 145 8.10 55.25 8.20
C ALA A 145 8.52 55.93 6.88
N GLU A 146 8.59 55.17 5.78
CA GLU A 146 8.84 55.71 4.44
C GLU A 146 7.70 56.61 3.95
N ALA A 147 6.44 56.23 4.21
CA ALA A 147 5.26 57.04 3.90
C ALA A 147 5.25 58.36 4.69
N LYS A 148 5.63 58.34 5.97
CA LYS A 148 5.81 59.54 6.79
C LYS A 148 6.90 60.45 6.24
N ALA A 149 8.06 59.88 5.90
CA ALA A 149 9.18 60.63 5.33
C ALA A 149 8.83 61.25 3.96
N ALA A 150 7.88 60.67 3.23
CA ALA A 150 7.31 61.21 1.99
C ALA A 150 6.12 62.16 2.20
N GLY A 151 5.71 62.43 3.45
CA GLY A 151 4.58 63.31 3.78
C GLY A 151 3.20 62.71 3.48
N LEU A 152 3.10 61.40 3.25
CA LEU A 152 1.87 60.71 2.85
C LEU A 152 0.99 60.30 4.04
N THR A 153 1.51 60.33 5.27
CA THR A 153 0.76 60.01 6.50
C THR A 153 1.42 60.61 7.74
N ALA A 154 0.63 60.79 8.80
CA ALA A 154 1.06 61.26 10.12
C ALA A 154 0.68 60.28 11.25
N LEU A 155 0.31 59.03 10.93
CA LEU A 155 -0.11 58.01 11.90
C LEU A 155 0.99 57.75 12.94
N ASP A 156 0.68 57.58 14.23
CA ASP A 156 1.69 57.28 15.25
C ASP A 156 2.37 55.91 15.02
N ASP A 157 3.66 55.78 15.36
CA ASP A 157 4.40 54.51 15.26
C ASP A 157 3.87 53.42 16.21
N SER A 158 3.19 53.83 17.28
CA SER A 158 2.55 52.95 18.27
C SER A 158 1.19 52.37 17.83
N ALA A 159 0.68 52.73 16.66
CA ALA A 159 -0.61 52.25 16.15
C ALA A 159 -0.65 50.72 15.96
N ALA A 160 -1.84 50.13 16.14
CA ALA A 160 -2.03 48.69 15.94
C ALA A 160 -1.79 48.30 14.48
N TRP A 161 -1.32 47.07 14.24
CA TRP A 161 -1.00 46.59 12.89
C TRP A 161 -2.17 46.73 11.90
N GLN A 162 -3.41 46.44 12.34
CA GLN A 162 -4.62 46.63 11.54
C GLN A 162 -4.80 48.08 11.05
N GLU A 163 -4.54 49.06 11.94
CA GLU A 163 -4.65 50.49 11.61
C GLU A 163 -3.56 50.91 10.62
N LYS A 164 -2.33 50.39 10.78
CA LYS A 164 -1.22 50.62 9.85
C LYS A 164 -1.56 50.13 8.44
N ILE A 165 -2.13 48.92 8.31
CA ILE A 165 -2.55 48.38 7.01
C ILE A 165 -3.69 49.19 6.39
N ASN A 166 -4.68 49.63 7.18
CA ASN A 166 -5.78 50.46 6.69
C ASN A 166 -5.29 51.79 6.12
N VAL A 167 -4.32 52.43 6.78
CA VAL A 167 -3.69 53.67 6.31
C VAL A 167 -2.87 53.42 5.03
N LEU A 168 -2.12 52.32 4.95
CA LEU A 168 -1.39 51.95 3.73
C LEU A 168 -2.33 51.70 2.53
N ARG A 169 -3.50 51.07 2.75
CA ARG A 169 -4.56 50.93 1.73
C ARG A 169 -5.13 52.28 1.30
N ALA A 170 -5.36 53.19 2.25
CA ALA A 170 -5.87 54.53 1.94
C ALA A 170 -4.87 55.34 1.08
N ILE A 171 -3.57 55.24 1.39
CA ILE A 171 -2.50 55.86 0.60
C ILE A 171 -2.52 55.31 -0.84
N GLN A 172 -2.62 54.00 -1.02
CA GLN A 172 -2.72 53.36 -2.35
C GLN A 172 -3.87 53.92 -3.19
N SER A 173 -4.99 54.30 -2.56
CA SER A 173 -6.18 54.81 -3.26
C SER A 173 -6.16 56.30 -3.61
N THR A 174 -5.09 57.05 -3.27
CA THR A 174 -5.03 58.51 -3.48
C THR A 174 -4.20 58.88 -4.73
N PRO A 175 -4.76 59.56 -5.75
CA PRO A 175 -4.01 59.94 -6.96
C PRO A 175 -3.05 61.12 -6.70
N ILE A 176 -1.83 61.06 -7.22
CA ILE A 176 -0.87 62.19 -7.19
C ILE A 176 -1.17 63.17 -8.34
N PRO A 177 -1.22 64.51 -8.12
CA PRO A 177 -1.30 65.50 -9.21
C PRO A 177 -0.02 65.48 -10.06
N SER A 178 -0.15 65.41 -11.39
CA SER A 178 0.99 65.43 -12.31
C SER A 178 1.16 66.81 -12.93
N ALA A 179 2.35 67.40 -12.83
CA ALA A 179 2.76 68.54 -13.63
C ALA A 179 3.97 68.19 -14.51
N MET A 180 3.87 68.57 -15.80
CA MET A 180 4.77 68.25 -16.91
C MET A 180 6.26 68.53 -16.65
N VAL A 181 7.14 67.65 -17.17
CA VAL A 181 8.57 67.95 -17.34
C VAL A 181 9.04 67.70 -18.77
N GLY A 182 9.50 68.80 -19.38
CA GLY A 182 10.60 68.97 -20.33
C GLY A 182 11.04 67.84 -21.25
N VAL A 183 10.64 67.92 -22.51
CA VAL A 183 11.22 67.17 -23.63
C VAL A 183 12.58 67.80 -23.99
N GLY A 184 13.68 67.17 -23.60
CA GLY A 184 15.01 67.62 -24.07
C GLY A 184 16.20 66.77 -23.61
N GLU A 185 16.26 66.38 -22.32
CA GLU A 185 17.45 65.74 -21.73
C GLU A 185 17.24 64.29 -21.29
N ASP A 186 16.03 63.75 -21.46
CA ASP A 186 15.63 62.37 -21.09
C ASP A 186 15.92 61.29 -22.16
N ALA A 187 16.50 61.67 -23.30
CA ALA A 187 16.70 60.74 -24.41
C ALA A 187 17.67 59.60 -24.04
N GLU A 188 18.78 59.92 -23.37
CA GLU A 188 19.77 58.90 -22.99
C GLU A 188 19.28 58.03 -21.83
N PHE A 189 18.54 58.60 -20.88
CA PHE A 189 17.89 57.83 -19.81
C PHE A 189 16.83 56.86 -20.35
N ARG A 190 15.99 57.32 -21.29
CA ARG A 190 15.02 56.47 -21.99
C ARG A 190 15.69 55.40 -22.84
N ARG A 191 16.78 55.73 -23.56
CA ARG A 191 17.57 54.77 -24.34
C ARG A 191 18.14 53.68 -23.45
N LEU A 192 18.85 54.04 -22.39
CA LEU A 192 19.46 53.09 -21.45
C LEU A 192 18.40 52.25 -20.71
N SER A 193 17.23 52.83 -20.40
CA SER A 193 16.12 52.08 -19.79
C SER A 193 15.48 51.08 -20.75
N THR A 194 15.40 51.41 -22.04
CA THR A 194 14.92 50.50 -23.09
C THR A 194 15.89 49.34 -23.28
N VAL A 195 17.19 49.63 -23.38
CA VAL A 195 18.26 48.60 -23.42
C VAL A 195 18.20 47.69 -22.19
N ARG A 196 17.88 48.22 -21.00
CA ARG A 196 17.71 47.41 -19.80
C ARG A 196 16.53 46.46 -19.90
N SER A 197 15.38 46.92 -20.38
CA SER A 197 14.21 46.06 -20.57
C SER A 197 14.48 44.93 -21.56
N GLU A 198 15.18 45.23 -22.67
CA GLU A 198 15.61 44.23 -23.66
C GLU A 198 16.54 43.18 -23.04
N LEU A 199 17.54 43.61 -22.24
CA LEU A 199 18.47 42.70 -21.56
C LEU A 199 17.79 41.82 -20.51
N VAL A 200 16.79 42.34 -19.79
CA VAL A 200 16.03 41.57 -18.79
C VAL A 200 15.16 40.52 -19.48
N GLU A 201 14.56 40.87 -20.62
CA GLU A 201 13.77 39.91 -21.40
C GLU A 201 14.66 38.83 -22.04
N GLU A 202 15.83 39.21 -22.57
CA GLU A 202 16.86 38.28 -23.05
C GLU A 202 17.30 37.32 -21.93
N GLN A 203 17.52 37.83 -20.71
CA GLN A 203 17.87 37.02 -19.54
C GLN A 203 16.77 35.99 -19.20
N ARG A 204 15.49 36.39 -19.18
CA ARG A 204 14.37 35.48 -18.91
C ARG A 204 14.26 34.37 -19.94
N MET A 205 14.42 34.72 -21.22
CA MET A 205 14.39 33.75 -22.32
C MET A 205 15.54 32.73 -22.22
N LEU A 206 16.75 33.19 -21.88
CA LEU A 206 17.91 32.31 -21.66
C LEU A 206 17.73 31.42 -20.43
N GLN A 207 17.18 31.93 -19.33
CA GLN A 207 16.87 31.14 -18.13
C GLN A 207 15.86 30.03 -18.42
N SER A 208 14.75 30.36 -19.09
CA SER A 208 13.74 29.38 -19.51
C SER A 208 14.32 28.31 -20.44
N THR A 209 15.25 28.70 -21.32
CA THR A 209 15.95 27.77 -22.21
C THR A 209 16.89 26.85 -21.43
N LEU A 210 17.60 27.37 -20.44
CA LEU A 210 18.49 26.60 -19.57
C LEU A 210 17.73 25.56 -18.74
N GLU A 211 16.57 25.94 -18.18
CA GLU A 211 15.72 25.02 -17.42
C GLU A 211 15.23 23.85 -18.28
N ARG A 212 14.73 24.13 -19.49
CA ARG A 212 14.35 23.09 -20.46
C ARG A 212 15.52 22.17 -20.81
N ALA A 213 16.70 22.74 -21.06
CA ALA A 213 17.88 21.98 -21.41
C ALA A 213 18.37 21.07 -20.26
N ARG A 214 18.36 21.57 -19.01
CA ARG A 214 18.71 20.78 -17.81
C ARG A 214 17.69 19.68 -17.50
N SER A 215 16.40 19.96 -17.67
CA SER A 215 15.36 18.93 -17.54
C SER A 215 15.56 17.81 -18.56
N PHE A 216 15.84 18.17 -19.82
CA PHE A 216 16.13 17.19 -20.88
C PHE A 216 17.41 16.40 -20.61
N GLU A 217 18.49 17.04 -20.12
CA GLU A 217 19.72 16.36 -19.72
C GLU A 217 19.47 15.36 -18.57
N GLY A 218 18.67 15.73 -17.58
CA GLY A 218 18.28 14.85 -16.47
C GLY A 218 17.50 13.62 -16.94
N SER A 219 16.50 13.82 -17.79
CA SER A 219 15.72 12.72 -18.40
C SER A 219 16.59 11.82 -19.29
N SER A 220 17.52 12.40 -20.06
CA SER A 220 18.46 11.65 -20.91
C SER A 220 19.39 10.77 -20.06
N LYS A 221 19.97 11.31 -18.98
CA LYS A 221 20.82 10.55 -18.05
C LYS A 221 20.04 9.42 -17.35
N GLY A 222 18.79 9.69 -16.95
CA GLY A 222 17.91 8.67 -16.37
C GLY A 222 17.61 7.54 -17.35
N TYR A 223 17.26 7.87 -18.60
CA TYR A 223 17.03 6.88 -19.65
C TYR A 223 18.29 6.05 -19.97
N SER A 224 19.46 6.68 -20.11
CA SER A 224 20.73 5.95 -20.35
C SER A 224 21.09 5.01 -19.19
N ALA A 225 20.82 5.40 -17.94
CA ALA A 225 21.07 4.54 -16.78
C ALA A 225 20.16 3.29 -16.81
N GLU A 226 18.87 3.47 -17.06
CA GLU A 226 17.90 2.36 -17.16
C GLU A 226 18.19 1.47 -18.38
N ALA A 227 18.55 2.05 -19.52
CA ALA A 227 18.92 1.30 -20.72
C ALA A 227 20.19 0.45 -20.52
N ARG A 228 21.18 0.95 -19.76
CA ARG A 228 22.37 0.15 -19.37
C ARG A 228 22.01 -1.01 -18.47
N GLU A 229 21.11 -0.81 -17.51
CA GLU A 229 20.62 -1.88 -16.63
C GLU A 229 19.89 -2.97 -17.43
N HIS A 230 18.98 -2.58 -18.34
CA HIS A 230 18.31 -3.54 -19.23
C HIS A 230 19.28 -4.28 -20.15
N THR A 231 20.27 -3.59 -20.72
CA THR A 231 21.31 -4.21 -21.55
C THR A 231 22.17 -5.17 -20.73
N ALA A 232 22.52 -4.82 -19.48
CA ALA A 232 23.29 -5.67 -18.57
C ALA A 232 22.53 -6.95 -18.18
N ARG A 233 21.21 -6.87 -18.00
CA ARG A 233 20.37 -8.07 -17.77
C ARG A 233 20.34 -8.99 -18.99
N LEU A 234 20.32 -8.42 -20.19
CA LEU A 234 20.33 -9.18 -21.44
C LEU A 234 21.73 -9.65 -21.86
N ASN A 235 22.82 -9.17 -21.24
CA ASN A 235 24.18 -9.60 -21.56
C ASN A 235 24.41 -11.10 -21.35
N ALA A 236 23.64 -11.77 -20.49
CA ALA A 236 23.74 -13.23 -20.35
C ALA A 236 23.47 -13.98 -21.67
N VAL A 237 22.73 -13.38 -22.60
CA VAL A 237 22.40 -13.95 -23.91
C VAL A 237 23.63 -14.08 -24.82
N THR A 238 24.68 -13.27 -24.62
CA THR A 238 25.90 -13.34 -25.46
C THR A 238 26.75 -14.58 -25.18
N VAL A 239 26.50 -15.29 -24.08
CA VAL A 239 27.19 -16.55 -23.74
C VAL A 239 26.68 -17.72 -24.59
N PHE A 240 25.47 -17.61 -25.14
CA PHE A 240 24.87 -18.65 -25.98
C PHE A 240 25.21 -18.37 -27.43
N GLU A 241 26.01 -19.22 -28.10
CA GLU A 241 26.49 -18.98 -29.47
C GLU A 241 25.47 -19.36 -30.55
N HIS A 242 24.66 -20.41 -30.35
CA HIS A 242 23.83 -21.03 -31.37
C HIS A 242 22.34 -21.05 -30.99
N GLU A 243 21.47 -20.73 -31.95
CA GLU A 243 20.04 -21.08 -31.86
C GLU A 243 19.88 -22.59 -32.00
N ALA A 244 19.35 -23.24 -30.98
CA ALA A 244 18.86 -24.60 -31.11
C ALA A 244 17.47 -24.55 -31.75
N PRO A 245 17.26 -25.11 -32.95
CA PRO A 245 15.93 -25.13 -33.56
C PRO A 245 15.02 -26.08 -32.79
N GLY A 246 13.84 -25.58 -32.43
CA GLY A 246 12.78 -26.35 -31.78
C GLY A 246 12.76 -26.17 -30.26
N HIS A 247 11.75 -25.47 -29.77
CA HIS A 247 11.40 -25.49 -28.36
C HIS A 247 10.65 -26.78 -28.06
N SER A 248 11.40 -27.88 -27.88
CA SER A 248 10.84 -29.16 -27.44
C SER A 248 10.96 -29.29 -25.93
N CYS A 249 9.94 -29.86 -25.29
CA CYS A 249 10.00 -30.18 -23.86
C CYS A 249 11.21 -31.09 -23.57
N PRO A 250 12.12 -30.74 -22.65
CA PRO A 250 13.31 -31.56 -22.37
C PRO A 250 12.99 -32.91 -21.70
N LEU A 251 11.75 -33.09 -21.22
CA LEU A 251 11.29 -34.32 -20.58
C LEU A 251 10.67 -35.31 -21.57
N CYS A 252 9.92 -34.82 -22.56
CA CYS A 252 9.16 -35.66 -23.48
C CYS A 252 9.42 -35.40 -24.97
N LEU A 253 10.28 -34.43 -25.29
CA LEU A 253 10.71 -34.03 -26.65
C LEU A 253 9.58 -33.58 -27.60
N GLN A 254 8.36 -33.36 -27.09
CA GLN A 254 7.26 -32.78 -27.87
C GLN A 254 7.48 -31.28 -28.12
N GLY A 255 7.15 -30.81 -29.33
CA GLY A 255 7.20 -29.39 -29.68
C GLY A 255 6.18 -28.57 -28.89
N LEU A 256 6.61 -27.44 -28.33
CA LEU A 256 5.75 -26.56 -27.55
C LEU A 256 4.75 -25.80 -28.44
N PRO A 257 3.51 -25.54 -27.97
CA PRO A 257 2.53 -24.70 -28.66
C PRO A 257 3.05 -23.28 -28.90
N GLU A 258 2.60 -22.62 -29.98
CA GLU A 258 3.03 -21.27 -30.38
C GLU A 258 2.81 -20.22 -29.27
N ALA A 259 1.73 -20.34 -28.49
CA ALA A 259 1.44 -19.49 -27.34
C ALA A 259 2.37 -19.68 -26.13
N SER A 260 3.17 -20.75 -26.11
CA SER A 260 4.14 -21.08 -25.06
C SER A 260 5.58 -20.93 -25.53
N GLN A 261 5.79 -20.41 -26.75
CA GLN A 261 7.12 -20.12 -27.26
C GLN A 261 7.71 -18.95 -26.48
N VAL A 262 8.83 -19.22 -25.83
CA VAL A 262 9.67 -18.21 -25.19
C VAL A 262 10.38 -17.43 -26.31
N PRO A 263 10.62 -16.11 -26.15
CA PRO A 263 11.38 -15.36 -27.14
C PRO A 263 12.67 -16.08 -27.52
N SER A 264 12.95 -16.18 -28.82
CA SER A 264 14.15 -16.85 -29.30
C SER A 264 15.42 -16.09 -28.86
N ILE A 265 16.56 -16.77 -28.91
CA ILE A 265 17.86 -16.10 -28.70
C ILE A 265 18.03 -14.96 -29.72
N GLY A 266 17.56 -15.14 -30.96
CA GLY A 266 17.48 -14.10 -31.97
C GLY A 266 16.63 -12.90 -31.55
N ASP A 267 15.44 -13.12 -30.99
CA ASP A 267 14.56 -12.04 -30.50
C ASP A 267 15.18 -11.28 -29.34
N LEU A 268 15.82 -11.98 -28.40
CA LEU A 268 16.50 -11.38 -27.25
C LEU A 268 17.75 -10.58 -27.69
N ARG A 269 18.52 -11.08 -28.66
CA ARG A 269 19.64 -10.34 -29.27
C ARG A 269 19.14 -9.13 -30.05
N ALA A 270 18.03 -9.25 -30.78
CA ALA A 270 17.42 -8.13 -31.48
C ALA A 270 16.94 -7.04 -30.50
N ALA A 271 16.33 -7.43 -29.38
CA ALA A 271 15.95 -6.51 -28.31
C ALA A 271 17.17 -5.85 -27.65
N GLN A 272 18.23 -6.63 -27.39
CA GLN A 272 19.49 -6.11 -26.85
C GLN A 272 20.14 -5.08 -27.79
N ASN A 273 20.21 -5.39 -29.09
CA ASN A 273 20.75 -4.48 -30.10
C ASN A 273 19.89 -3.23 -30.23
N TYR A 274 18.57 -3.37 -30.25
CA TYR A 274 17.63 -2.25 -30.33
C TYR A 274 17.76 -1.28 -29.15
N ILE A 275 17.88 -1.80 -27.93
CA ILE A 275 18.10 -0.98 -26.72
C ILE A 275 19.50 -0.34 -26.77
N GLY A 276 20.51 -1.11 -27.18
CA GLY A 276 21.89 -0.64 -27.31
C GLY A 276 22.06 0.49 -28.33
N GLU A 277 21.47 0.38 -29.52
CA GLU A 277 21.51 1.41 -30.57
C GLU A 277 20.85 2.72 -30.11
N ARG A 278 19.70 2.62 -29.45
CA ARG A 278 18.99 3.80 -28.92
C ARG A 278 19.72 4.43 -27.74
N SER A 279 20.31 3.62 -26.86
CA SER A 279 21.19 4.13 -25.80
C SER A 279 22.41 4.83 -26.39
N GLY A 280 23.04 4.25 -27.41
CA GLY A 280 24.18 4.86 -28.11
C GLY A 280 23.81 6.19 -28.77
N ALA A 281 22.62 6.29 -29.39
CA ALA A 281 22.11 7.54 -29.93
C ALA A 281 21.91 8.61 -28.84
N MET A 282 21.36 8.26 -27.68
CA MET A 282 21.17 9.18 -26.55
C MET A 282 22.48 9.56 -25.85
N ASP A 283 23.41 8.61 -25.70
CA ASP A 283 24.75 8.85 -25.17
C ASP A 283 25.56 9.77 -26.11
N SER A 284 25.32 9.71 -27.43
CA SER A 284 25.94 10.63 -28.40
C SER A 284 25.32 12.04 -28.42
N ALA A 285 24.04 12.16 -28.06
CA ALA A 285 23.33 13.44 -28.01
C ALA A 285 23.62 14.21 -26.70
N THR A 286 23.88 13.50 -25.60
CA THR A 286 24.13 14.08 -24.27
C THR A 286 25.27 15.10 -24.25
N PRO A 287 26.47 14.83 -24.81
CA PRO A 287 27.55 15.82 -24.88
C PRO A 287 27.17 17.10 -25.61
N ARG A 288 26.39 17.00 -26.70
CA ARG A 288 25.94 18.19 -27.48
C ARG A 288 25.00 19.07 -26.65
N ILE A 289 24.15 18.45 -25.83
CA ILE A 289 23.23 19.17 -24.92
C ILE A 289 24.03 19.80 -23.78
N THR A 290 25.03 19.12 -23.22
CA THR A 290 25.91 19.69 -22.21
C THR A 290 26.70 20.88 -22.76
N THR A 291 27.21 20.81 -24.00
CA THR A 291 27.82 21.96 -24.69
C THR A 291 26.81 23.08 -24.89
N ALA A 292 25.59 22.79 -25.34
CA ALA A 292 24.55 23.80 -25.50
C ALA A 292 24.13 24.47 -24.18
N ILE A 293 24.10 23.72 -23.06
CA ILE A 293 23.89 24.25 -21.71
C ILE A 293 25.01 25.22 -21.35
N GLN A 294 26.26 24.83 -21.59
CA GLN A 294 27.42 25.66 -21.29
C GLN A 294 27.46 26.94 -22.14
N ASP A 295 27.04 26.88 -23.41
CA ASP A 295 26.88 28.04 -24.28
C ASP A 295 25.79 28.99 -23.76
N VAL A 296 24.65 28.46 -23.33
CA VAL A 296 23.55 29.26 -22.75
C VAL A 296 23.99 29.88 -21.42
N GLU A 297 24.70 29.17 -20.56
CA GLU A 297 25.25 29.70 -19.31
C GLU A 297 26.27 30.83 -19.56
N THR A 298 27.12 30.67 -20.58
CA THR A 298 28.08 31.71 -20.99
C THR A 298 27.36 32.96 -21.49
N LYS A 299 26.33 32.81 -22.34
CA LYS A 299 25.48 33.93 -22.80
C LYS A 299 24.77 34.62 -21.63
N LEU A 300 24.28 33.84 -20.67
CA LEU A 300 23.60 34.35 -19.50
C LEU A 300 24.53 35.13 -18.56
N ALA A 301 25.80 34.69 -18.43
CA ALA A 301 26.84 35.45 -17.75
C ALA A 301 27.17 36.77 -18.47
N ASP A 302 27.23 36.77 -19.80
CA ASP A 302 27.43 38.00 -20.59
C ASP A 302 26.27 38.99 -20.46
N VAL A 303 25.02 38.52 -20.55
CA VAL A 303 23.83 39.37 -20.35
C VAL A 303 23.81 39.96 -18.94
N ARG A 304 24.19 39.18 -17.91
CA ARG A 304 24.33 39.71 -16.53
C ARG A 304 25.37 40.82 -16.46
N ARG A 305 26.54 40.63 -17.06
CA ARG A 305 27.57 41.67 -17.15
C ARG A 305 27.05 42.94 -17.85
N ARG A 306 26.36 42.78 -18.97
CA ARG A 306 25.74 43.91 -19.73
C ARG A 306 24.67 44.64 -18.91
N ILE A 307 23.89 43.93 -18.10
CA ILE A 307 22.92 44.53 -17.16
C ILE A 307 23.64 45.36 -16.10
N ASP A 308 24.73 44.85 -15.53
CA ASP A 308 25.51 45.57 -14.52
C ASP A 308 26.20 46.81 -15.11
N GLU A 309 26.75 46.71 -16.33
CA GLU A 309 27.29 47.86 -17.06
C GLU A 309 26.22 48.91 -17.35
N ASN A 310 25.05 48.49 -17.84
CA ASN A 310 23.90 49.38 -18.04
C ASN A 310 23.46 50.04 -16.73
N ARG A 311 23.49 49.32 -15.60
CA ARG A 311 23.20 49.86 -14.27
C ARG A 311 24.21 50.93 -13.85
N VAL A 312 25.49 50.74 -14.11
CA VAL A 312 26.54 51.74 -13.86
C VAL A 312 26.28 53.00 -14.71
N LEU A 313 26.00 52.84 -16.00
CA LEU A 313 25.69 53.94 -16.91
C LEU A 313 24.41 54.70 -16.50
N LEU A 314 23.33 54.00 -16.17
CA LEU A 314 22.10 54.60 -15.65
C LEU A 314 22.36 55.39 -14.36
N THR A 315 23.23 54.87 -13.50
CA THR A 315 23.59 55.56 -12.25
C THR A 315 24.42 56.82 -12.52
N ALA A 316 25.32 56.79 -13.51
CA ALA A 316 26.10 57.95 -13.94
C ALA A 316 25.23 59.04 -14.57
N VAL A 317 24.29 58.68 -15.46
CA VAL A 317 23.30 59.60 -16.05
C VAL A 317 22.40 60.22 -14.97
N LYS A 318 21.96 59.42 -13.99
CA LYS A 318 21.21 59.92 -12.82
C LYS A 318 22.01 60.91 -11.97
N ARG A 319 23.32 60.69 -11.80
CA ARG A 319 24.20 61.60 -11.05
C ARG A 319 24.49 62.90 -11.81
N ALA A 320 24.65 62.85 -13.13
CA ALA A 320 24.88 64.04 -13.95
C ALA A 320 23.69 65.01 -13.94
N ASN A 321 22.46 64.51 -13.78
CA ASN A 321 21.22 65.32 -13.70
C ASN A 321 20.90 65.92 -12.31
N GLN A 322 21.79 65.78 -11.31
CA GLN A 322 21.54 66.21 -9.93
C GLN A 322 21.32 67.72 -9.73
N ARG A 323 21.70 68.59 -10.69
CA ARG A 323 21.56 70.05 -10.54
C ARG A 323 20.16 70.60 -10.85
N LEU A 324 19.31 69.86 -11.58
CA LEU A 324 17.93 70.26 -11.90
C LEU A 324 16.87 69.49 -11.06
N GLN A 325 17.29 68.51 -10.25
CA GLN A 325 16.42 67.54 -9.57
C GLN A 325 15.85 67.97 -8.20
N LEU A 326 16.32 69.06 -7.60
CA LEU A 326 15.89 69.45 -6.24
C LEU A 326 14.38 69.75 -6.12
N ALA A 327 13.68 69.99 -7.25
CA ALA A 327 12.23 70.18 -7.27
C ALA A 327 11.43 68.90 -7.66
N THR A 328 12.03 67.95 -8.39
CA THR A 328 11.39 66.69 -8.84
C THR A 328 11.61 65.51 -7.88
N ASP A 329 12.51 65.64 -6.91
CA ASP A 329 12.92 64.55 -5.99
C ASP A 329 11.82 64.14 -4.99
N ILE A 330 10.94 65.08 -4.60
CA ILE A 330 9.87 64.80 -3.61
C ILE A 330 8.75 63.97 -4.24
N GLU A 331 8.33 64.31 -5.47
CA GLU A 331 7.28 63.59 -6.18
C GLU A 331 7.73 62.19 -6.62
N ALA A 332 8.97 62.05 -7.11
CA ALA A 332 9.53 60.74 -7.48
C ALA A 332 9.70 59.81 -6.27
N ARG A 333 10.09 60.36 -5.10
CA ARG A 333 10.17 59.61 -3.85
C ARG A 333 8.79 59.18 -3.37
N GLY A 334 7.79 60.06 -3.47
CA GLY A 334 6.39 59.74 -3.18
C GLY A 334 5.86 58.58 -4.05
N ALA A 335 6.09 58.63 -5.36
CA ALA A 335 5.66 57.58 -6.29
C ALA A 335 6.35 56.22 -6.04
N MET A 336 7.64 56.23 -5.68
CA MET A 336 8.39 55.00 -5.35
C MET A 336 7.89 54.35 -4.06
N VAL A 337 7.62 55.15 -3.03
CA VAL A 337 7.03 54.68 -1.77
C VAL A 337 5.64 54.12 -2.02
N LEU A 338 4.80 54.80 -2.81
CA LEU A 338 3.49 54.30 -3.25
C LEU A 338 3.57 52.95 -3.98
N GLY A 339 4.51 52.78 -4.91
CA GLY A 339 4.69 51.50 -5.61
C GLY A 339 5.08 50.34 -4.69
N ARG A 340 5.92 50.60 -3.67
CA ARG A 340 6.29 49.60 -2.65
C ARG A 340 5.14 49.29 -1.70
N ILE A 341 4.32 50.30 -1.36
CA ILE A 341 3.08 50.13 -0.60
C ILE A 341 2.08 49.29 -1.40
N SER A 342 1.88 49.57 -2.69
CA SER A 342 1.00 48.78 -3.58
C SER A 342 1.43 47.32 -3.63
N LEU A 343 2.72 47.05 -3.88
CA LEU A 343 3.27 45.70 -3.89
C LEU A 343 3.07 44.99 -2.55
N TYR A 344 3.26 45.69 -1.42
CA TYR A 344 3.07 45.08 -0.11
C TYR A 344 1.60 44.79 0.16
N VAL A 345 0.70 45.74 -0.12
CA VAL A 345 -0.75 45.60 0.09
C VAL A 345 -1.36 44.53 -0.82
N GLU A 346 -0.92 44.42 -2.07
CA GLU A 346 -1.34 43.38 -3.03
C GLU A 346 -0.86 41.97 -2.62
N ASN A 347 0.28 41.88 -1.95
CA ASN A 347 0.86 40.61 -1.48
C ASN A 347 0.51 40.26 -0.03
N ILE A 348 -0.25 41.11 0.69
CA ILE A 348 -0.88 40.70 1.94
C ILE A 348 -1.95 39.68 1.54
N PRO A 349 -1.83 38.40 1.93
CA PRO A 349 -2.90 37.44 1.69
C PRO A 349 -4.19 38.03 2.26
N GLN A 350 -5.32 37.83 1.57
CA GLN A 350 -6.64 37.95 2.21
C GLN A 350 -6.62 36.94 3.37
N MET A 351 -6.12 37.34 4.54
CA MET A 351 -5.87 36.43 5.63
C MET A 351 -7.22 35.86 6.03
N PRO A 352 -7.40 34.53 5.94
CA PRO A 352 -8.53 33.88 6.61
C PRO A 352 -8.50 34.28 8.08
N ASP A 353 -9.66 34.38 8.72
CA ASP A 353 -9.71 34.71 10.14
C ASP A 353 -8.83 33.72 10.92
N ILE A 354 -7.73 34.21 11.50
CA ILE A 354 -6.78 33.42 12.27
C ILE A 354 -7.52 32.70 13.40
N SER A 355 -8.56 33.34 13.96
CA SER A 355 -9.42 32.76 14.99
C SER A 355 -10.19 31.54 14.46
N GLU A 356 -10.75 31.63 13.26
CA GLU A 356 -11.48 30.54 12.60
C GLU A 356 -10.54 29.35 12.28
N GLN A 357 -9.35 29.63 11.75
CA GLN A 357 -8.34 28.59 11.47
C GLN A 357 -7.86 27.91 12.77
N GLN A 358 -7.67 28.67 13.85
CA GLN A 358 -7.27 28.12 15.15
C GLN A 358 -8.38 27.27 15.77
N MET A 359 -9.64 27.69 15.64
CA MET A 359 -10.80 26.92 16.11
C MET A 359 -10.90 25.59 15.35
N ARG A 360 -10.78 25.64 14.01
CA ARG A 360 -10.79 24.45 13.16
C ARG A 360 -9.64 23.49 13.50
N LEU A 361 -8.44 24.02 13.76
CA LEU A 361 -7.29 23.24 14.18
C LEU A 361 -7.56 22.49 15.51
N ASN A 362 -8.18 23.17 16.48
CA ASN A 362 -8.54 22.54 17.76
C ASN A 362 -9.57 21.43 17.58
N GLU A 363 -10.58 21.62 16.73
CA GLU A 363 -11.56 20.58 16.37
C GLU A 363 -10.88 19.35 15.73
N LEU A 364 -9.99 19.58 14.75
CA LEU A 364 -9.27 18.51 14.07
C LEU A 364 -8.33 17.77 14.99
N ARG A 365 -7.64 18.46 15.92
CA ARG A 365 -6.80 17.80 16.94
C ARG A 365 -7.63 16.95 17.91
N ALA A 366 -8.80 17.42 18.33
CA ALA A 366 -9.72 16.60 19.13
C ALA A 366 -10.27 15.40 18.34
N GLN A 367 -10.47 15.55 17.04
CA GLN A 367 -10.84 14.43 16.16
C GLN A 367 -9.67 13.45 15.98
N GLU A 368 -8.43 13.94 15.81
CA GLU A 368 -7.22 13.13 15.74
C GLU A 368 -7.08 12.25 16.98
N THR A 369 -7.16 12.82 18.19
CA THR A 369 -7.05 12.05 19.44
C THR A 369 -8.08 10.92 19.50
N ARG A 370 -9.35 11.21 19.19
CA ARG A 370 -10.41 10.19 19.21
C ARG A 370 -10.18 9.07 18.19
N LEU A 371 -9.72 9.43 16.99
CA LEU A 371 -9.43 8.45 15.94
C LEU A 371 -8.21 7.61 16.29
N ASP A 372 -7.14 8.23 16.80
CA ASP A 372 -5.90 7.56 17.20
C ASP A 372 -6.14 6.55 18.33
N GLU A 373 -6.95 6.90 19.33
CA GLU A 373 -7.40 5.97 20.38
C GLU A 373 -8.17 4.78 19.79
N ALA A 374 -9.11 5.03 18.88
CA ALA A 374 -9.94 3.99 18.26
C ALA A 374 -9.14 3.02 17.37
N VAL A 375 -8.07 3.49 16.72
CA VAL A 375 -7.20 2.67 15.87
C VAL A 375 -5.91 2.22 16.54
N SER A 376 -5.76 2.44 17.84
CA SER A 376 -4.55 2.11 18.59
C SER A 376 -4.26 0.61 18.59
N THR A 377 -2.98 0.25 18.58
CA THR A 377 -2.51 -1.15 18.61
C THR A 377 -3.04 -1.89 19.85
N ASP A 378 -3.13 -1.22 20.98
CA ASP A 378 -3.60 -1.80 22.24
C ASP A 378 -5.08 -2.20 22.17
N VAL A 379 -5.92 -1.38 21.51
CA VAL A 379 -7.33 -1.71 21.29
C VAL A 379 -7.47 -2.93 20.38
N ILE A 380 -6.66 -3.02 19.31
CA ILE A 380 -6.65 -4.18 18.42
C ILE A 380 -6.21 -5.43 19.18
N GLN A 381 -5.16 -5.32 20.00
CA GLN A 381 -4.65 -6.43 20.80
C GLN A 381 -5.71 -6.92 21.80
N ALA A 382 -6.39 -6.02 22.52
CA ALA A 382 -7.46 -6.38 23.44
C ALA A 382 -8.63 -7.07 22.73
N LYS A 383 -9.04 -6.57 21.55
CA LYS A 383 -10.06 -7.22 20.72
C LYS A 383 -9.60 -8.60 20.24
N MET A 384 -8.35 -8.73 19.82
CA MET A 384 -7.75 -10.00 19.39
C MET A 384 -7.76 -11.03 20.51
N GLU A 385 -7.31 -10.64 21.71
CA GLU A 385 -7.33 -11.49 22.90
C GLU A 385 -8.74 -11.93 23.27
N SER A 386 -9.73 -11.04 23.16
CA SER A 386 -11.15 -11.37 23.36
C SER A 386 -11.66 -12.38 22.32
N CYS A 387 -11.32 -12.20 21.05
CA CYS A 387 -11.70 -13.15 19.99
C CYS A 387 -11.07 -14.53 20.24
N LEU A 388 -9.77 -14.57 20.49
CA LEU A 388 -9.03 -15.80 20.77
C LEU A 388 -9.57 -16.50 22.03
N SER A 389 -9.90 -15.76 23.10
CA SER A 389 -10.49 -16.36 24.31
C SER A 389 -11.77 -17.14 24.03
N ASN A 390 -12.62 -16.64 23.12
CA ASN A 390 -13.83 -17.35 22.72
C ASN A 390 -13.54 -18.57 21.83
N VAL A 391 -12.60 -18.45 20.88
CA VAL A 391 -12.14 -19.60 20.07
C VAL A 391 -11.55 -20.68 20.97
N ASN A 392 -10.73 -20.30 21.95
CA ASN A 392 -10.09 -21.19 22.91
C ASN A 392 -11.11 -21.93 23.77
N ARG A 393 -12.24 -21.31 24.10
CA ARG A 393 -13.35 -22.00 24.78
C ARG A 393 -13.89 -23.16 23.93
N TYR A 394 -14.21 -22.92 22.66
CA TYR A 394 -14.64 -23.98 21.75
C TYR A 394 -13.56 -25.07 21.59
N LEU A 395 -12.30 -24.67 21.42
CA LEU A 395 -11.15 -25.57 21.34
C LEU A 395 -11.07 -26.51 22.55
N SER A 396 -11.17 -25.97 23.77
CA SER A 396 -11.18 -26.75 25.01
C SER A 396 -12.39 -27.68 25.11
N ASP A 397 -13.59 -27.18 24.82
CA ASP A 397 -14.82 -27.96 24.91
C ASP A 397 -14.79 -29.16 23.94
N TYR A 398 -14.38 -28.93 22.70
CA TYR A 398 -14.30 -29.94 21.66
C TYR A 398 -13.18 -30.97 21.92
N ALA A 399 -11.99 -30.52 22.37
CA ALA A 399 -10.91 -31.43 22.72
C ALA A 399 -11.30 -32.39 23.85
N LYS A 400 -12.09 -31.90 24.81
CA LYS A 400 -12.62 -32.70 25.92
C LYS A 400 -13.66 -33.73 25.47
N GLN A 401 -14.50 -33.41 24.48
CA GLN A 401 -15.51 -34.33 23.98
C GLN A 401 -14.93 -35.58 23.32
N ILE A 402 -13.75 -35.47 22.70
CA ILE A 402 -13.07 -36.60 22.05
C ILE A 402 -11.91 -37.18 22.85
N ASP A 403 -11.72 -36.70 24.09
CA ASP A 403 -10.73 -37.17 25.06
C ASP A 403 -9.27 -37.02 24.58
N LEU A 404 -8.89 -35.83 24.10
CA LEU A 404 -7.49 -35.57 23.71
C LEU A 404 -6.57 -35.47 24.92
N GLU A 405 -5.30 -35.85 24.73
CA GLU A 405 -4.25 -35.67 25.73
C GLU A 405 -4.12 -34.18 26.09
N TYR A 406 -4.12 -33.84 27.39
CA TYR A 406 -4.17 -32.47 27.93
C TYR A 406 -5.51 -31.72 27.76
N SER A 407 -6.60 -32.38 27.37
CA SER A 407 -7.92 -31.74 27.24
C SER A 407 -8.51 -31.21 28.57
N ASP A 408 -8.02 -31.68 29.71
CA ASP A 408 -8.38 -31.15 31.04
C ASP A 408 -7.67 -29.84 31.40
N SER A 409 -6.64 -29.46 30.65
CA SER A 409 -5.96 -28.17 30.80
C SER A 409 -6.56 -27.12 29.87
N PRO A 410 -6.50 -25.81 30.20
CA PRO A 410 -6.84 -24.76 29.26
C PRO A 410 -6.03 -24.88 27.97
N LEU A 411 -6.73 -24.91 26.83
CA LEU A 411 -6.12 -24.96 25.51
C LEU A 411 -6.24 -23.60 24.86
N ARG A 412 -5.17 -23.15 24.20
CA ARG A 412 -5.20 -21.90 23.43
C ARG A 412 -4.53 -22.01 22.08
N LEU A 413 -5.09 -21.30 21.12
CA LEU A 413 -4.42 -20.99 19.87
C LEU A 413 -3.35 -19.93 20.13
N ASP A 414 -2.10 -20.23 19.79
CA ASP A 414 -1.00 -19.28 19.82
C ASP A 414 -0.89 -18.56 18.46
N PRO A 415 -1.30 -17.28 18.35
CA PRO A 415 -1.23 -16.53 17.09
C PRO A 415 0.22 -16.27 16.63
N ARG A 416 1.21 -16.37 17.52
CA ARG A 416 2.63 -16.18 17.17
C ARG A 416 3.25 -17.47 16.65
N GLY A 417 2.96 -18.59 17.32
CA GLY A 417 3.41 -19.93 16.94
C GLY A 417 2.60 -20.58 15.83
N LEU A 418 1.38 -20.08 15.57
CA LEU A 418 0.40 -20.68 14.65
C LEU A 418 0.15 -22.16 14.96
N THR A 419 -0.02 -22.44 16.25
CA THR A 419 -0.18 -23.78 16.81
C THR A 419 -1.01 -23.72 18.09
N ILE A 420 -1.26 -24.87 18.70
CA ILE A 420 -1.99 -24.98 19.96
C ILE A 420 -1.00 -25.14 21.11
N VAL A 421 -1.35 -24.56 22.26
CA VAL A 421 -0.62 -24.73 23.51
C VAL A 421 -1.61 -25.15 24.59
N ALA A 422 -1.27 -26.19 25.33
CA ALA A 422 -1.93 -26.56 26.58
C ALA A 422 -1.22 -25.86 27.74
N ASP A 423 -1.93 -25.05 28.51
CA ASP A 423 -1.38 -24.34 29.66
C ASP A 423 -1.54 -25.20 30.92
N THR A 424 -0.59 -26.10 31.19
CA THR A 424 -0.59 -26.95 32.41
C THR A 424 -0.11 -26.17 33.65
N PRO A 425 -0.39 -26.65 34.87
CA PRO A 425 0.08 -25.99 36.10
C PRO A 425 1.61 -25.81 36.18
N GLU A 426 2.38 -26.72 35.59
CA GLU A 426 3.84 -26.70 35.64
C GLU A 426 4.44 -25.83 34.53
N ARG A 427 3.97 -25.98 33.29
CA ARG A 427 4.48 -25.24 32.14
C ARG A 427 3.53 -25.29 30.95
N PRO A 428 3.59 -24.30 30.02
CA PRO A 428 2.96 -24.45 28.73
C PRO A 428 3.57 -25.62 27.94
N VAL A 429 2.70 -26.45 27.36
CA VAL A 429 3.04 -27.58 26.50
C VAL A 429 2.54 -27.28 25.08
N PRO A 430 3.43 -26.91 24.14
CA PRO A 430 3.03 -26.71 22.75
C PRO A 430 2.70 -28.04 22.06
N MET A 431 1.81 -28.02 21.06
CA MET A 431 1.36 -29.20 20.33
C MET A 431 2.50 -30.12 19.84
N ARG A 432 3.65 -29.55 19.46
CA ARG A 432 4.84 -30.30 19.01
C ARG A 432 5.43 -31.26 20.04
N GLU A 433 5.10 -31.06 21.32
CA GLU A 433 5.56 -31.85 22.47
C GLU A 433 4.49 -32.83 22.97
N ILE A 434 3.27 -32.77 22.43
CA ILE A 434 2.19 -33.72 22.75
C ILE A 434 2.44 -35.03 22.02
N GLY A 435 2.20 -36.15 22.69
CA GLY A 435 2.46 -37.49 22.16
C GLY A 435 1.37 -38.00 21.22
N SER A 436 1.74 -38.97 20.37
CA SER A 436 0.93 -39.67 19.36
C SER A 436 0.51 -38.84 18.12
N GLY A 437 0.54 -39.47 16.93
CA GLY A 437 0.00 -38.87 15.70
C GLY A 437 -1.51 -38.64 15.77
N GLU A 438 -2.20 -39.48 16.55
CA GLU A 438 -3.64 -39.43 16.81
C GLU A 438 -4.05 -38.12 17.51
N ASN A 439 -3.29 -37.71 18.53
CA ASN A 439 -3.53 -36.43 19.20
C ASN A 439 -3.30 -35.26 18.23
N HIS A 440 -2.28 -35.31 17.36
CA HIS A 440 -2.07 -34.24 16.39
C HIS A 440 -3.28 -34.10 15.43
N VAL A 441 -3.79 -35.22 14.90
CA VAL A 441 -5.01 -35.22 14.07
C VAL A 441 -6.19 -34.62 14.82
N GLY A 442 -6.42 -35.08 16.05
CA GLY A 442 -7.48 -34.55 16.91
C GLY A 442 -7.37 -33.05 17.13
N TYR A 443 -6.17 -32.56 17.47
CA TYR A 443 -5.90 -31.14 17.70
C TYR A 443 -6.07 -30.28 16.45
N HIS A 444 -5.64 -30.77 15.28
CA HIS A 444 -5.87 -30.10 14.01
C HIS A 444 -7.36 -29.92 13.74
N ILE A 445 -8.13 -30.99 13.86
CA ILE A 445 -9.57 -30.98 13.58
C ILE A 445 -10.29 -30.09 14.56
N VAL A 446 -10.02 -30.24 15.86
CA VAL A 446 -10.67 -29.43 16.90
C VAL A 446 -10.37 -27.94 16.71
N ALA A 447 -9.14 -27.54 16.41
CA ALA A 447 -8.83 -26.13 16.17
C ALA A 447 -9.55 -25.57 14.94
N HIS A 448 -9.60 -26.31 13.83
CA HIS A 448 -10.32 -25.85 12.64
C HIS A 448 -11.81 -25.76 12.90
N LEU A 449 -12.41 -26.74 13.59
CA LEU A 449 -13.81 -26.68 13.98
C LEU A 449 -14.09 -25.50 14.92
N ALA A 450 -13.24 -25.25 15.92
CA ALA A 450 -13.38 -24.11 16.82
C ALA A 450 -13.31 -22.75 16.09
N LEU A 451 -12.38 -22.62 15.14
CA LEU A 451 -12.28 -21.44 14.29
C LEU A 451 -13.50 -21.26 13.38
N HIS A 452 -13.96 -22.33 12.73
CA HIS A 452 -15.14 -22.26 11.86
C HIS A 452 -16.44 -22.01 12.62
N THR A 453 -16.60 -22.57 13.82
CA THR A 453 -17.69 -22.22 14.74
C THR A 453 -17.66 -20.71 15.05
N TRP A 454 -16.48 -20.14 15.28
CA TRP A 454 -16.35 -18.70 15.49
C TRP A 454 -16.70 -17.91 14.24
N PHE A 455 -16.16 -18.30 13.07
CA PHE A 455 -16.40 -17.61 11.81
C PHE A 455 -17.88 -17.59 11.42
N ALA A 456 -18.54 -18.75 11.51
CA ALA A 456 -19.96 -18.90 11.17
C ALA A 456 -20.89 -18.13 12.12
N ASN A 457 -20.57 -18.08 13.42
CA ASN A 457 -21.39 -17.34 14.40
C ASN A 457 -21.22 -15.83 14.33
N ARG A 458 -20.21 -15.34 13.63
CA ARG A 458 -19.81 -13.92 13.56
C ARG A 458 -19.85 -13.38 12.13
N ASP A 459 -20.37 -14.16 11.19
CA ASP A 459 -20.42 -13.86 9.75
C ASP A 459 -19.07 -13.33 9.24
N ARG A 460 -17.98 -14.03 9.62
CA ARG A 460 -16.62 -13.63 9.23
C ARG A 460 -16.35 -13.99 7.77
N PRO A 461 -15.51 -13.22 7.07
CA PRO A 461 -15.25 -13.42 5.65
C PRO A 461 -14.25 -14.57 5.42
N VAL A 462 -14.65 -15.78 5.82
CA VAL A 462 -13.95 -17.04 5.56
C VAL A 462 -14.93 -17.98 4.86
N PRO A 463 -14.52 -18.73 3.82
CA PRO A 463 -15.39 -19.72 3.21
C PRO A 463 -16.01 -20.65 4.27
N ALA A 464 -17.31 -20.86 4.18
CA ALA A 464 -18.09 -21.67 5.11
C ALA A 464 -17.89 -23.18 4.92
N PHE A 465 -16.66 -23.61 4.59
CA PHE A 465 -16.32 -25.02 4.46
C PHE A 465 -14.94 -25.37 5.04
N LEU A 466 -14.81 -26.63 5.43
CA LEU A 466 -13.54 -27.26 5.80
C LEU A 466 -13.37 -28.56 5.02
N LEU A 467 -12.27 -28.69 4.28
CA LEU A 467 -11.89 -29.90 3.56
C LEU A 467 -10.80 -30.64 4.34
N LEU A 468 -11.11 -31.87 4.74
CA LEU A 468 -10.22 -32.77 5.46
C LEU A 468 -9.86 -33.97 4.57
N ASP A 469 -8.58 -34.15 4.32
CA ASP A 469 -8.09 -35.28 3.53
C ASP A 469 -7.43 -36.34 4.42
N GLN A 470 -7.98 -37.55 4.39
CA GLN A 470 -7.54 -38.76 5.09
C GLN A 470 -7.32 -38.59 6.60
N LEU A 471 -8.35 -38.07 7.30
CA LEU A 471 -8.27 -37.85 8.74
C LEU A 471 -8.08 -39.13 9.56
N SER A 472 -8.47 -40.30 9.05
CA SER A 472 -8.34 -41.56 9.76
C SER A 472 -6.93 -42.16 9.77
N GLN A 473 -5.99 -41.63 8.96
CA GLN A 473 -4.69 -42.27 8.72
C GLN A 473 -3.87 -42.52 9.99
N ALA A 474 -3.96 -41.62 10.98
CA ALA A 474 -3.23 -41.79 12.25
C ALA A 474 -3.73 -42.98 13.09
N HIS A 475 -4.98 -43.40 12.86
CA HIS A 475 -5.66 -44.48 13.57
C HIS A 475 -5.82 -45.76 12.74
N PHE A 476 -5.64 -45.69 11.41
CA PHE A 476 -5.90 -46.82 10.51
C PHE A 476 -4.65 -47.21 9.72
N SER A 477 -4.12 -48.41 10.00
CA SER A 477 -3.29 -49.16 9.05
C SER A 477 -4.19 -50.17 8.33
N PRO A 478 -4.65 -49.91 7.09
CA PRO A 478 -5.54 -50.82 6.36
C PRO A 478 -4.94 -52.22 6.13
N ASP A 479 -3.61 -52.37 6.23
CA ASP A 479 -2.88 -53.62 6.06
C ASP A 479 -2.48 -54.31 7.39
N ALA A 480 -2.97 -53.84 8.55
CA ALA A 480 -2.63 -54.44 9.84
C ALA A 480 -3.32 -55.81 10.00
N VAL A 481 -2.58 -56.88 9.70
CA VAL A 481 -2.99 -58.27 9.97
C VAL A 481 -2.79 -58.58 11.45
N LEU A 482 -3.81 -59.16 12.09
CA LEU A 482 -3.72 -59.72 13.45
C LEU A 482 -2.49 -60.64 13.55
N GLY A 483 -1.49 -60.25 14.34
CA GLY A 483 -0.27 -61.06 14.55
C GLY A 483 1.03 -60.27 14.67
N ASP A 484 1.12 -59.06 14.09
CA ASP A 484 2.37 -58.27 14.05
C ASP A 484 2.44 -57.20 15.17
N GLY A 485 2.08 -57.59 16.40
CA GLY A 485 2.01 -56.70 17.57
C GLY A 485 0.75 -55.82 17.65
N VAL A 486 -0.19 -55.96 16.71
CA VAL A 486 -1.49 -55.29 16.72
C VAL A 486 -2.55 -56.24 17.33
N THR A 487 -3.14 -55.83 18.45
CA THR A 487 -4.22 -56.57 19.13
C THR A 487 -5.59 -56.14 18.61
N GLN A 488 -6.59 -57.03 18.70
CA GLN A 488 -7.98 -56.69 18.40
C GLN A 488 -8.47 -55.49 19.24
N GLU A 489 -8.04 -55.42 20.50
CA GLU A 489 -8.34 -54.31 21.41
C GLU A 489 -7.85 -52.97 20.89
N LYS A 490 -6.66 -52.94 20.28
CA LYS A 490 -6.09 -51.73 19.67
C LYS A 490 -6.92 -51.29 18.45
N ILE A 491 -7.25 -52.22 17.56
CA ILE A 491 -8.10 -51.94 16.39
C ILE A 491 -9.47 -51.38 16.81
N ASP A 492 -10.07 -51.96 17.86
CA ASP A 492 -11.35 -51.50 18.37
C ASP A 492 -11.25 -50.13 19.06
N ALA A 493 -10.13 -49.84 19.74
CA ALA A 493 -9.86 -48.54 20.33
C ALA A 493 -9.66 -47.45 19.25
N ASP A 494 -8.87 -47.73 18.23
CA ASP A 494 -8.60 -46.85 17.10
C ASP A 494 -9.90 -46.55 16.34
N ARG A 495 -10.71 -47.59 16.06
CA ARG A 495 -12.03 -47.43 15.45
C ARG A 495 -12.96 -46.56 16.29
N LYS A 496 -12.96 -46.72 17.62
CA LYS A 496 -13.76 -45.87 18.53
C LYS A 496 -13.28 -44.42 18.51
N ALA A 497 -11.98 -44.17 18.47
CA ALA A 497 -11.42 -42.82 18.39
C ALA A 497 -11.86 -42.10 17.11
N VAL A 498 -11.75 -42.76 15.95
CA VAL A 498 -12.21 -42.21 14.67
C VAL A 498 -13.72 -41.96 14.69
N LYS A 499 -14.53 -42.87 15.24
CA LYS A 499 -15.97 -42.64 15.39
C LYS A 499 -16.31 -41.44 16.27
N ARG A 500 -15.59 -41.24 17.38
CA ARG A 500 -15.77 -40.05 18.25
C ARG A 500 -15.50 -38.75 17.47
N LEU A 501 -14.46 -38.76 16.64
CA LEU A 501 -14.07 -37.63 15.81
C LEU A 501 -15.13 -37.28 14.75
N PHE A 502 -15.66 -38.27 14.03
CA PHE A 502 -16.81 -38.06 13.13
C PHE A 502 -18.05 -37.58 13.88
N GLY A 503 -18.33 -38.15 15.05
CA GLY A 503 -19.43 -37.72 15.92
C GLY A 503 -19.32 -36.23 16.28
N LEU A 504 -18.15 -35.79 16.73
CA LEU A 504 -17.86 -34.38 17.02
C LEU A 504 -18.10 -33.48 15.80
N ILE A 505 -17.62 -33.89 14.62
CA ILE A 505 -17.82 -33.13 13.37
C ILE A 505 -19.32 -32.99 13.07
N PHE A 506 -20.08 -34.07 13.16
CA PHE A 506 -21.52 -34.04 12.90
C PHE A 506 -22.25 -33.13 13.90
N ASP A 507 -21.95 -33.25 15.18
CA ASP A 507 -22.59 -32.45 16.23
C ASP A 507 -22.33 -30.94 16.02
N ILE A 508 -21.12 -30.57 15.60
CA ILE A 508 -20.77 -29.17 15.33
C ILE A 508 -21.45 -28.66 14.06
N VAL A 509 -21.42 -29.42 12.96
CA VAL A 509 -22.11 -29.05 11.71
C VAL A 509 -23.61 -28.89 11.92
N ASP A 510 -24.23 -29.83 12.64
CA ASP A 510 -25.66 -29.78 13.00
C ASP A 510 -25.95 -28.54 13.86
N SER A 511 -25.08 -28.20 14.82
CA SER A 511 -25.26 -27.03 15.70
C SER A 511 -25.15 -25.67 14.98
N LEU A 512 -24.53 -25.64 13.79
CA LEU A 512 -24.35 -24.42 12.99
C LEU A 512 -25.46 -24.23 11.95
N GLU A 513 -26.48 -25.08 11.93
CA GLU A 513 -27.74 -24.92 11.16
C GLU A 513 -27.52 -24.59 9.67
N GLY A 514 -26.55 -25.26 9.04
CA GLY A 514 -26.24 -25.08 7.62
C GLY A 514 -25.32 -23.90 7.28
N LYS A 515 -24.81 -23.16 8.28
CA LYS A 515 -23.82 -22.08 8.08
C LYS A 515 -22.40 -22.57 7.88
N PHE A 516 -22.15 -23.88 7.99
CA PHE A 516 -20.83 -24.48 7.87
C PHE A 516 -20.94 -25.89 7.28
N GLN A 517 -20.00 -26.23 6.40
CA GLN A 517 -19.90 -27.54 5.77
C GLN A 517 -18.54 -28.17 6.05
N VAL A 518 -18.52 -29.47 6.33
CA VAL A 518 -17.26 -30.24 6.35
C VAL A 518 -17.29 -31.26 5.22
N ILE A 519 -16.24 -31.26 4.41
CA ILE A 519 -16.03 -32.17 3.29
C ILE A 519 -14.86 -33.08 3.68
N ILE A 520 -15.07 -34.39 3.62
CA ILE A 520 -14.08 -35.37 4.08
C ILE A 520 -13.83 -36.38 2.98
N THR A 521 -12.56 -36.58 2.63
CA THR A 521 -12.11 -37.66 1.75
C THR A 521 -11.35 -38.69 2.60
N ASP A 522 -11.88 -39.90 2.76
CA ASP A 522 -11.27 -40.90 3.64
C ASP A 522 -11.59 -42.34 3.23
N HIS A 523 -10.88 -43.31 3.82
CA HIS A 523 -11.03 -44.74 3.57
C HIS A 523 -12.05 -45.49 4.44
N PRO A 524 -12.26 -45.14 5.74
CA PRO A 524 -13.15 -45.89 6.61
C PRO A 524 -14.59 -45.93 6.11
N ASP A 525 -15.24 -47.06 6.32
CA ASP A 525 -16.67 -47.25 6.07
C ASP A 525 -17.32 -47.87 7.32
N PHE A 526 -18.01 -47.03 8.10
CA PHE A 526 -18.72 -47.46 9.29
C PHE A 526 -20.16 -47.85 8.92
N SER A 527 -20.30 -49.04 8.34
CA SER A 527 -21.61 -49.61 7.95
C SER A 527 -22.61 -49.75 9.10
N ASP A 528 -22.11 -49.81 10.34
CA ASP A 528 -22.89 -49.88 11.57
C ASP A 528 -23.30 -48.50 12.13
N ASP A 529 -22.87 -47.40 11.52
CA ASP A 529 -23.19 -46.03 11.93
C ASP A 529 -24.14 -45.34 10.93
N PRO A 530 -25.44 -45.18 11.26
CA PRO A 530 -26.39 -44.55 10.37
C PRO A 530 -26.09 -43.08 10.05
N ARG A 531 -25.51 -42.30 10.99
CA ARG A 531 -25.16 -40.89 10.73
C ARG A 531 -24.05 -40.82 9.69
N PHE A 532 -23.05 -41.69 9.82
CA PHE A 532 -21.98 -41.80 8.84
C PHE A 532 -22.50 -42.21 7.46
N GLN A 533 -23.34 -43.24 7.38
CA GLN A 533 -23.89 -43.70 6.10
C GLN A 533 -24.76 -42.63 5.42
N ASN A 534 -25.51 -41.83 6.19
CA ASN A 534 -26.31 -40.73 5.65
C ASN A 534 -25.44 -39.56 5.14
N ALA A 535 -24.27 -39.34 5.75
CA ALA A 535 -23.32 -38.30 5.34
C ALA A 535 -22.49 -38.71 4.12
N MET A 536 -22.29 -40.00 3.89
CA MET A 536 -21.54 -40.52 2.74
C MET A 536 -22.28 -40.21 1.42
N ARG A 537 -21.64 -39.43 0.55
CA ARG A 537 -22.21 -39.02 -0.75
C ARG A 537 -21.78 -39.89 -1.90
N GLU A 538 -20.50 -40.25 -1.94
CA GLU A 538 -19.91 -40.98 -3.06
C GLU A 538 -18.94 -42.05 -2.55
N ARG A 539 -18.83 -43.14 -3.31
CA ARG A 539 -17.82 -44.18 -3.10
C ARG A 539 -16.95 -44.30 -4.35
N TRP A 540 -15.74 -43.77 -4.31
CA TRP A 540 -14.79 -43.85 -5.42
C TRP A 540 -14.08 -45.21 -5.42
N ARG A 541 -14.78 -46.23 -5.91
CA ARG A 541 -14.27 -47.58 -6.17
C ARG A 541 -14.59 -47.99 -7.61
N ASP A 542 -13.95 -49.05 -8.08
CA ASP A 542 -14.28 -49.71 -9.37
C ASP A 542 -14.26 -48.76 -10.60
N GLY A 543 -13.34 -47.80 -10.61
CA GLY A 543 -13.14 -46.85 -11.72
C GLY A 543 -13.91 -45.54 -11.61
N LEU A 544 -14.83 -45.39 -10.64
CA LEU A 544 -15.43 -44.10 -10.31
C LEU A 544 -14.40 -43.19 -9.62
N LYS A 545 -14.34 -41.92 -10.05
CA LYS A 545 -13.36 -40.93 -9.58
C LYS A 545 -14.04 -39.60 -9.27
N LEU A 546 -13.47 -38.87 -8.31
CA LEU A 546 -13.91 -37.51 -7.97
C LEU A 546 -13.74 -36.55 -9.15
N VAL A 547 -12.61 -36.64 -9.86
CA VAL A 547 -12.34 -35.87 -11.08
C VAL A 547 -12.74 -36.72 -12.30
N PRO A 548 -13.65 -36.25 -13.16
CA PRO A 548 -14.07 -36.99 -14.35
C PRO A 548 -12.90 -37.35 -15.26
N GLU A 549 -12.93 -38.53 -15.87
CA GLU A 549 -11.81 -39.01 -16.68
C GLU A 549 -11.65 -38.27 -18.00
N ASP A 550 -12.73 -37.71 -18.53
CA ASP A 550 -12.75 -36.95 -19.77
C ASP A 550 -12.14 -35.55 -19.60
N TRP A 551 -12.03 -35.05 -18.37
CA TRP A 551 -11.45 -33.74 -18.10
C TRP A 551 -9.96 -33.68 -18.51
N PRO A 552 -9.50 -32.51 -18.99
CA PRO A 552 -8.10 -32.33 -19.35
C PRO A 552 -7.21 -32.62 -18.14
N ARG A 553 -6.28 -33.56 -18.28
CA ARG A 553 -5.20 -33.75 -17.31
C ARG A 553 -4.07 -32.79 -17.66
N GLU A 554 -3.36 -32.29 -16.65
CA GLU A 554 -2.13 -31.53 -16.90
C GLU A 554 -1.17 -32.37 -17.75
N SER A 555 -0.81 -31.85 -18.91
CA SER A 555 0.21 -32.37 -19.82
C SER A 555 1.57 -31.81 -19.49
#